data_AF-A0A969NDJ8-F1
#
_entry.id   AF-A0A969NDJ8-F1
#
_cell.length_a   1.000
_cell.length_b   1.000
_cell.length_c   1.000
_cell.angle_alpha   90.00
_cell.angle_beta   90.00
_cell.angle_gamma   90.00
#
_symmetry.space_group_name_H-M   'P 1'
#
loop_
_entity.id
_entity.type
_entity.pdbx_description
1 polymer ?
#
loop_
_entity_poly.entity_id
_entity_poly.type
_entity_poly.pdbx_seq_one_letter_code
_entity_poly.pdbx_strand_id
1 'polypeptide(L)' 'MLKEILEFELGRSYLMESAKDIKFINMINPSKVSNLQLDIEYKTNHDKTIQVSAVILKNEIRYFKIRAKFCEK' A
#
# COMPACT_ATOMS: atom_id res chain seq x y z
N MET A 1 6.76 -1.13 -7.07
CA MET A 1 6.36 -2.15 -6.08
C MET A 1 4.89 -2.10 -5.65
N LEU A 2 4.33 -1.12 -4.90
CA LEU A 2 2.86 -1.14 -4.60
C LEU A 2 1.98 -1.02 -5.85
N LYS A 3 2.29 -0.05 -6.72
CA LYS A 3 1.61 0.14 -8.00
C LYS A 3 1.65 -1.13 -8.86
N GLU A 4 2.84 -1.72 -9.02
CA GLU A 4 3.03 -2.95 -9.81
C GLU A 4 2.19 -4.12 -9.27
N ILE A 5 2.08 -4.28 -7.95
CA ILE A 5 1.21 -5.30 -7.35
C ILE A 5 -0.25 -5.06 -7.76
N LEU A 6 -0.73 -3.82 -7.68
CA LEU A 6 -2.11 -3.49 -8.08
C LEU A 6 -2.34 -3.70 -9.58
N GLU A 7 -1.38 -3.33 -10.43
CA GLU A 7 -1.46 -3.51 -11.87
C GLU A 7 -1.46 -5.00 -12.26
N PHE A 8 -0.65 -5.81 -11.57
CA PHE A 8 -0.60 -7.26 -11.75
C PHE A 8 -1.90 -7.93 -11.33
N GLU A 9 -2.41 -7.65 -10.12
CA GLU A 9 -3.63 -8.27 -9.58
C GLU A 9 -4.90 -7.87 -10.35
N LEU A 10 -4.94 -6.65 -10.91
CA LEU A 10 -6.13 -6.12 -11.58
C LEU A 10 -6.05 -6.12 -13.11
N GLY A 11 -4.91 -6.50 -13.68
CA GLY A 11 -4.70 -6.58 -15.13
C GLY A 11 -4.84 -5.24 -15.86
N ARG A 12 -4.57 -4.13 -15.19
CA ARG A 12 -4.78 -2.76 -15.68
C ARG A 12 -3.59 -1.88 -15.35
N SER A 13 -3.45 -0.76 -16.06
CA SER A 13 -2.41 0.23 -15.79
C SER A 13 -2.97 1.37 -14.94
N TYR A 14 -2.20 1.81 -13.96
CA TYR A 14 -2.62 2.84 -13.00
C TYR A 14 -1.62 3.98 -12.88
N LEU A 15 -2.13 5.19 -12.69
CA LEU A 15 -1.36 6.37 -12.30
C LEU A 15 -1.71 6.74 -10.86
N MET A 16 -0.71 7.00 -10.02
CA MET A 16 -0.96 7.50 -8.67
C MET A 16 -1.33 8.98 -8.75
N GLU A 17 -2.55 9.33 -8.34
CA GLU A 17 -3.02 10.71 -8.31
C GLU A 17 -2.61 11.42 -7.02
N SER A 18 -2.69 10.71 -5.89
CA SER A 18 -2.36 11.29 -4.60
C SER A 18 -1.99 10.21 -3.58
N ALA A 19 -1.22 10.63 -2.58
CA ALA A 19 -0.92 9.84 -1.40
C ALA A 19 -1.10 10.70 -0.14
N LYS A 20 -1.69 10.09 0.90
CA LYS A 20 -1.99 10.70 2.20
C LYS A 20 -1.65 9.72 3.30
N ASP A 21 -1.60 10.21 4.53
CA ASP A 21 -1.32 9.39 5.72
C ASP A 21 -0.03 8.56 5.62
N ILE A 22 0.96 9.04 4.85
CA ILE A 22 2.29 8.43 4.77
C ILE A 22 2.97 8.61 6.12
N LYS A 23 3.09 7.53 6.90
CA LYS A 23 3.64 7.57 8.25
C LYS A 23 4.55 6.39 8.52
N PHE A 24 5.76 6.70 8.97
CA PHE A 24 6.64 5.75 9.65
C PHE A 24 6.25 5.75 11.13
N ILE A 25 5.70 4.62 11.58
CA ILE A 25 5.11 4.49 12.92
C ILE A 25 6.16 4.00 13.91
N ASN A 26 6.93 2.98 13.53
CA ASN A 26 7.95 2.37 14.36
C ASN A 26 9.22 2.15 13.54
N MET A 27 10.37 2.20 14.22
CA MET A 27 11.65 1.86 13.63
C MET A 27 11.78 0.35 13.46
N ILE A 28 12.28 -0.09 12.32
CA ILE A 28 12.58 -1.50 12.06
C ILE A 28 13.99 -1.76 12.58
N ASN A 29 14.15 -2.76 13.45
CA ASN A 29 15.45 -3.28 13.85
C ASN A 29 15.74 -4.57 13.07
N PRO A 30 16.64 -4.56 12.07
CA PRO A 30 16.92 -5.72 11.23
C PRO A 30 17.44 -6.94 12.01
N SER A 31 18.11 -6.73 13.15
CA SER A 31 18.59 -7.84 14.00
C SER A 31 17.46 -8.59 14.71
N LYS A 32 16.26 -8.00 14.76
CA LYS A 32 15.07 -8.58 15.43
C LYS A 32 13.92 -8.89 14.46
N VAL A 33 13.89 -8.23 13.30
CA VAL A 33 12.81 -8.33 12.32
C VAL A 33 13.41 -8.80 11.00
N SER A 34 13.31 -10.11 10.74
CA SER A 34 13.85 -10.74 9.54
C SER A 34 12.89 -10.72 8.35
N ASN A 35 11.59 -10.54 8.59
CA ASN A 35 10.59 -10.39 7.55
C ASN A 35 9.49 -9.41 7.97
N LEU A 36 8.83 -8.86 6.95
CA LEU A 36 7.74 -7.91 7.08
C LEU A 36 6.58 -8.39 6.23
N GLN A 37 5.36 -8.19 6.73
CA GLN A 37 4.13 -8.41 6.00
C GLN A 37 3.64 -7.07 5.44
N LEU A 38 3.27 -7.06 4.17
CA LEU A 38 2.63 -5.94 3.51
C LEU A 38 1.16 -6.30 3.29
N ASP A 39 0.27 -5.64 4.01
CA ASP A 39 -1.17 -5.77 3.80
C ASP A 39 -1.64 -4.64 2.90
N ILE A 40 -2.40 -5.00 1.86
CA ILE A 40 -2.96 -4.06 0.88
C ILE A 40 -4.46 -4.28 0.84
N GLU A 41 -5.21 -3.28 1.26
CA GLU A 41 -6.65 -3.20 1.08
C GLU A 41 -6.94 -2.19 -0.02
N TYR A 42 -7.81 -2.53 -0.96
CA TYR A 42 -8.22 -1.61 -2.02
C TYR A 42 -9.72 -1.62 -2.24
N LYS A 43 -10.24 -0.49 -2.72
CA LYS A 43 -11.62 -0.31 -3.17
C LYS A 43 -11.62 0.33 -4.55
N THR A 44 -12.32 -0.30 -5.49
CA THR A 44 -12.56 0.24 -6.83
C THR A 44 -13.83 1.08 -6.82
N ASN A 45 -13.74 2.30 -7.31
CA ASN A 45 -14.87 3.21 -7.43
C ASN A 45 -15.43 3.20 -8.87
N HIS A 46 -16.67 3.70 -9.03
CA HIS A 46 -17.35 3.77 -10.34
C HIS A 46 -16.63 4.70 -11.35
N ASP A 47 -15.82 5.63 -10.88
CA ASP A 47 -15.06 6.60 -11.68
C ASP A 47 -13.70 6.05 -12.16
N LYS A 48 -13.51 4.73 -12.16
CA LYS A 48 -12.23 4.06 -12.49
C LYS A 48 -11.07 4.47 -11.58
N THR A 49 -11.37 5.00 -10.39
CA THR A 49 -10.35 5.25 -9.37
C THR A 49 -10.26 4.10 -8.39
N ILE A 50 -9.07 3.91 -7.84
CA ILE A 50 -8.80 2.92 -6.80
C ILE A 50 -8.29 3.66 -5.59
N GLN A 51 -8.96 3.44 -4.46
CA GLN A 51 -8.46 3.85 -3.15
C GLN A 51 -7.75 2.67 -2.50
N VAL A 52 -6.51 2.89 -2.09
CA VAL A 52 -5.65 1.86 -1.51
C VAL A 52 -5.24 2.29 -0.11
N SER A 53 -5.33 1.37 0.84
CA SER A 53 -4.72 1.47 2.15
C SER A 53 -3.69 0.35 2.27
N ALA A 54 -2.42 0.70 2.50
CA ALA A 54 -1.37 -0.28 2.67
C ALA A 54 -0.64 -0.09 4.01
N VAL A 55 -0.31 -1.20 4.66
CA VAL A 55 0.36 -1.22 5.96
C VAL A 55 1.49 -2.26 5.93
N ILE A 56 2.66 -1.87 6.46
CA ILE A 56 3.75 -2.80 6.73
C ILE A 56 3.71 -3.15 8.21
N LEU A 57 3.63 -4.44 8.54
CA LEU A 57 3.55 -4.93 9.91
C LEU A 57 4.32 -6.24 10.14
N LYS A 58 4.55 -6.56 11.41
CA LYS A 58 5.03 -7.86 11.88
C LYS A 58 4.46 -8.13 13.27
N ASN A 59 3.85 -9.29 13.49
CA ASN A 59 3.26 -9.68 14.77
C ASN A 59 2.40 -8.54 15.36
N GLU A 60 1.48 -8.01 14.56
CA GLU A 60 0.58 -6.89 14.90
C GLU A 60 1.24 -5.49 15.06
N ILE A 61 2.56 -5.42 15.15
CA ILE A 61 3.29 -4.15 15.20
C ILE A 61 3.33 -3.53 13.80
N ARG A 62 2.74 -2.35 13.66
CA ARG A 62 2.77 -1.58 12.42
C ARG A 62 4.03 -0.72 12.35
N TYR A 63 4.74 -0.77 11.24
CA TYR A 63 5.96 0.01 10.99
C TYR A 63 5.72 1.16 10.03
N PHE A 64 4.86 0.96 9.05
CA PHE A 64 4.55 1.96 8.03
C PHE A 64 3.09 1.86 7.62
N LYS A 65 2.49 2.99 7.24
CA LYS A 65 1.20 3.03 6.58
C LYS A 65 1.15 4.12 5.52
N ILE A 66 0.30 3.89 4.52
CA ILE A 66 0.00 4.85 3.45
C ILE A 66 -1.45 4.66 3.00
N ARG A 67 -2.08 5.76 2.58
CA ARG A 67 -3.27 5.74 1.74
C ARG A 67 -2.95 6.37 0.41
N ALA A 68 -3.34 5.74 -0.69
CA ALA A 68 -3.07 6.22 -2.02
C ALA A 68 -4.33 6.15 -2.88
N LYS A 69 -4.47 7.11 -3.80
CA LYS A 69 -5.50 7.10 -4.83
C LYS A 69 -4.82 6.90 -6.18
N PHE A 70 -5.32 5.96 -6.95
CA PHE A 70 -4.88 5.67 -8.31
C PHE A 70 -6.04 5.88 -9.28
N CYS A 71 -5.74 6.27 -10.52
CA CYS A 71 -6.68 6.27 -11.63
C CYS A 71 -6.17 5.35 -12.74
N GLU A 72 -7.08 4.67 -13.42
CA GLU A 72 -6.75 3.87 -14.60
C GLU A 72 -6.23 4.77 -15.73
N LYS A 73 -5.17 4.34 -16.40
CA LYS A 73 -4.51 5.08 -17.49
C LYS A 73 -5.27 4.94 -18.81
#